data_AF-A0A5D5ALQ0-F1
#
_entry.id   AF-A0A5D5ALQ0-F1
#
_cell.length_a   1.000
_cell.length_b   1.000
_cell.length_c   1.000
_cell.angle_alpha   90.00
_cell.angle_beta   90.00
_cell.angle_gamma   90.00
#
_symmetry.space_group_name_H-M   'P 1'
#
loop_
_entity.id
_entity.type
_entity.pdbx_description
1 polymer ?
#
loop_
_entity_poly.entity_id
_entity_poly.type
_entity_poly.pdbx_seq_one_letter_code
_entity_poly.pdbx_strand_id
1 'polypeptide(L)'
;MVTFPPGESQDVCAICREPFEEYDPEFAQNYANLVCEACDKKAVTKHGSRDRTKPASETHGNPVYIDGQKCWRRYRFGGYITRLDEHDCDTIEEFHQKHREEFSD
;
A
#
# COMPACT_ATOMS: atom_id res chain seq x y z
N MET A 1 6.90 6.11 13.40
CA MET A 1 5.45 5.80 13.50
C MET A 1 4.82 6.28 12.22
N VAL A 2 3.96 5.45 11.64
CA VAL A 2 3.23 5.77 10.41
C VAL A 2 1.93 6.52 10.74
N THR A 3 1.35 7.23 9.78
CA THR A 3 0.09 7.96 10.00
C THR A 3 -1.07 7.03 10.32
N PHE A 4 -1.15 5.88 9.67
CA PHE A 4 -2.15 4.84 9.92
C PHE A 4 -1.46 3.55 10.31
N PRO A 5 -1.30 3.27 11.61
CA PRO A 5 -0.72 2.02 12.08
C PRO A 5 -1.71 0.85 11.93
N PRO A 6 -1.21 -0.38 11.72
CA PRO A 6 -2.07 -1.56 11.74
C PRO A 6 -2.54 -1.86 13.17
N GLY A 7 -3.69 -2.51 13.29
CA GLY A 7 -4.40 -2.73 14.55
C GLY A 7 -5.29 -1.56 14.98
N GLU A 8 -5.17 -0.40 14.32
CA GLU A 8 -6.04 0.76 14.50
C GLU A 8 -6.94 0.94 13.27
N SER A 9 -8.11 1.53 13.47
CA SER A 9 -9.06 1.79 12.38
C SER A 9 -8.50 2.83 11.41
N GLN A 10 -8.52 2.52 10.11
CA GLN A 10 -8.27 3.47 9.04
C GLN A 10 -9.52 3.55 8.15
N ASP A 11 -10.24 4.66 8.22
CA ASP A 11 -11.50 4.86 7.46
C ASP A 11 -11.31 5.75 6.22
N VAL A 12 -10.09 6.23 5.99
CA VAL A 12 -9.74 7.14 4.88
C VAL A 12 -8.47 6.70 4.16
N CYS A 13 -8.34 7.02 2.88
CA CYS A 13 -7.16 6.71 2.06
C CYS A 13 -5.90 7.43 2.55
N ALA A 14 -4.76 6.72 2.60
CA ALA A 14 -3.48 7.30 3.00
C ALA A 14 -2.98 8.42 2.08
N ILE A 15 -3.41 8.43 0.82
CA ILE A 15 -3.02 9.40 -0.21
C ILE A 15 -4.02 10.56 -0.27
N CYS A 16 -5.27 10.30 -0.67
CA CYS A 16 -6.23 11.37 -0.95
C CYS A 16 -7.07 11.80 0.26
N ARG A 17 -7.00 11.05 1.39
CA ARG A 17 -7.76 11.32 2.62
C ARG A 17 -9.28 11.27 2.48
N GLU A 18 -9.78 10.84 1.33
CA GLU A 18 -11.20 10.53 1.14
C GLU A 18 -11.58 9.24 1.90
N PRO A 19 -12.81 9.14 2.41
CA PRO A 19 -13.31 7.92 3.04
C PRO A 19 -13.22 6.70 2.13
N PHE A 20 -12.99 5.53 2.72
CA PHE A 20 -13.08 4.28 1.96
C PHE A 20 -14.53 3.96 1.62
N GLU A 21 -14.78 3.61 0.35
CA GLU A 21 -16.05 3.05 -0.12
C GLU A 21 -15.96 1.53 -0.31
N GLU A 22 -14.72 1.02 -0.47
CA GLU A 22 -14.41 -0.33 -0.89
C GLU A 22 -13.85 -1.24 0.21
N TYR A 23 -13.39 -0.66 1.32
CA TYR A 23 -12.83 -1.40 2.44
C TYR A 23 -13.69 -1.21 3.68
N ASP A 24 -14.09 -2.31 4.29
CA ASP A 24 -14.66 -2.25 5.65
C ASP A 24 -13.54 -1.98 6.69
N PRO A 25 -13.88 -1.42 7.85
CA PRO A 25 -12.89 -1.09 8.88
C PRO A 25 -12.09 -2.29 9.41
N GLU A 26 -12.72 -3.48 9.49
CA GLU A 26 -12.07 -4.70 9.99
C GLU A 26 -11.02 -5.22 9.00
N PHE A 27 -11.25 -5.04 7.70
CA PHE A 27 -10.24 -5.28 6.68
C PHE A 27 -9.12 -4.24 6.77
N ALA A 28 -9.48 -2.96 6.84
CA ALA A 28 -8.53 -1.85 6.77
C ALA A 28 -7.51 -1.86 7.92
N GLN A 29 -7.94 -2.19 9.15
CA GLN A 29 -7.05 -2.24 10.33
C GLN A 29 -5.90 -3.25 10.17
N ASN A 30 -5.98 -4.21 9.25
CA ASN A 30 -4.91 -5.20 9.05
C ASN A 30 -3.67 -4.64 8.33
N TYR A 31 -3.75 -3.41 7.80
CA TYR A 31 -2.71 -2.85 6.95
C TYR A 31 -2.38 -1.43 7.35
N ALA A 32 -1.09 -1.15 7.49
CA ALA A 32 -0.65 0.22 7.67
C ALA A 32 -0.78 1.02 6.36
N ASN A 33 -1.26 2.25 6.45
CA ASN A 33 -1.34 3.23 5.36
C ASN A 33 -2.02 2.70 4.08
N LEU A 34 -3.20 2.10 4.19
CA LEU A 34 -3.94 1.55 3.06
C LEU A 34 -4.34 2.64 2.04
N VAL A 35 -4.29 2.29 0.75
CA VAL A 35 -4.59 3.20 -0.37
C VAL A 35 -5.86 2.74 -1.09
N CYS A 36 -6.79 3.67 -1.36
CA CYS A 36 -8.03 3.39 -2.08
C CYS A 36 -7.78 2.99 -3.55
N GLU A 37 -8.71 2.25 -4.14
CA GLU A 37 -8.68 1.78 -5.53
C GLU A 37 -8.58 2.95 -6.52
N ALA A 38 -9.25 4.08 -6.23
CA ALA A 38 -9.21 5.28 -7.06
C ALA A 38 -7.79 5.87 -7.16
N CYS A 39 -7.04 5.89 -6.06
CA CYS A 39 -5.63 6.29 -6.06
C CYS A 39 -4.76 5.21 -6.69
N ASP A 40 -5.01 3.94 -6.38
CA ASP A 40 -4.25 2.80 -6.90
C ASP A 40 -4.24 2.73 -8.44
N LYS A 41 -5.37 3.07 -9.09
CA LYS A 41 -5.50 3.13 -10.56
C LYS A 41 -4.54 4.10 -11.23
N LYS A 42 -3.97 5.06 -10.50
CA LYS A 42 -3.01 6.03 -11.02
C LYS A 42 -1.57 5.54 -10.97
N ALA A 43 -1.32 4.40 -10.33
CA ALA A 43 0.03 3.91 -10.07
C ALA A 43 0.85 3.77 -11.36
N VAL A 44 2.13 4.10 -11.23
CA VAL A 44 3.16 3.90 -12.26
C VAL A 44 4.40 3.25 -11.65
N THR A 45 5.22 2.62 -12.46
CA THR A 45 6.55 2.15 -12.07
C THR A 45 7.50 3.33 -11.80
N LYS A 46 8.70 3.06 -11.28
CA LYS A 46 9.76 4.08 -11.07
C LYS A 46 10.10 4.90 -12.31
N HIS A 47 9.87 4.35 -13.50
CA HIS A 47 10.11 5.03 -14.78
C HIS A 47 8.84 5.64 -15.40
N GLY A 48 7.74 5.73 -14.66
CA GLY A 48 6.49 6.37 -15.12
C GLY A 48 5.61 5.49 -16.01
N SER A 49 5.95 4.22 -16.23
CA SER A 49 5.10 3.31 -17.01
C SER A 49 3.96 2.75 -16.17
N ARG A 50 2.75 2.70 -16.74
CA ARG A 50 1.59 1.98 -16.17
C ARG A 50 1.66 0.48 -16.43
N ASP A 51 2.49 0.05 -17.37
CA ASP A 51 2.73 -1.36 -17.64
C ASP A 51 3.49 -1.97 -16.45
N ARG A 52 3.18 -3.22 -16.12
CA ARG A 52 3.83 -3.97 -15.03
C ARG A 52 3.67 -3.37 -13.63
N THR A 53 2.66 -2.53 -13.42
CA THR A 53 2.28 -2.08 -12.08
C THR A 53 1.59 -3.20 -11.31
N LYS A 54 0.86 -4.09 -12.00
CA LYS A 54 0.38 -5.33 -11.37
C LYS A 54 1.60 -6.11 -10.89
N PRO A 55 1.75 -6.34 -9.57
CA PRO A 55 2.86 -7.12 -9.07
C PRO A 55 2.84 -8.47 -9.78
N ALA A 56 3.97 -9.08 -10.11
CA ALA A 56 4.05 -10.50 -10.50
C ALA A 56 4.72 -11.33 -9.40
N SER A 57 5.33 -10.64 -8.44
CA SER A 57 5.84 -11.10 -7.16
C SER A 57 5.89 -9.88 -6.24
N GLU A 58 6.33 -10.04 -5.00
CA GLU A 58 6.57 -8.92 -4.09
C GLU A 58 7.67 -7.95 -4.57
N THR A 59 8.57 -8.42 -5.45
CA THR A 59 9.66 -7.61 -6.01
C THR A 59 9.39 -7.15 -7.44
N HIS A 60 8.68 -7.94 -8.25
CA HIS A 60 8.39 -7.59 -9.64
C HIS A 60 7.15 -6.73 -9.72
N GLY A 61 7.31 -5.48 -10.14
CA GLY A 61 6.21 -4.49 -10.22
C GLY A 61 6.13 -3.57 -9.00
N ASN A 62 7.00 -3.78 -8.01
CA ASN A 62 7.21 -2.89 -6.87
C ASN A 62 8.59 -2.20 -6.93
N PRO A 63 8.75 -1.04 -6.27
CA PRO A 63 7.67 -0.20 -5.76
C PRO A 63 6.89 0.46 -6.91
N VAL A 64 5.66 0.87 -6.62
CA VAL A 64 4.88 1.74 -7.51
C VAL A 64 4.87 3.17 -6.97
N TYR A 65 4.51 4.13 -7.82
CA TYR A 65 4.43 5.54 -7.49
C TYR A 65 3.04 6.06 -7.87
N ILE A 66 2.37 6.72 -6.93
CA ILE A 66 1.04 7.29 -7.12
C ILE A 66 1.16 8.78 -6.82
N ASP A 67 0.92 9.63 -7.83
CA ASP A 67 1.06 11.08 -7.72
C ASP A 67 2.43 11.49 -7.10
N GLY A 68 3.49 10.75 -7.47
CA GLY A 68 4.87 10.95 -6.99
C GLY A 68 5.22 10.26 -5.65
N GLN A 69 4.24 9.68 -4.95
CA GLN A 69 4.45 9.03 -3.66
C GLN A 69 4.74 7.54 -3.82
N LYS A 70 5.83 7.05 -3.22
CA LYS A 70 6.25 5.64 -3.26
C LYS A 70 5.25 4.78 -2.47
N CYS A 71 4.84 3.66 -3.05
CA CYS A 71 3.94 2.68 -2.44
C CYS A 71 4.44 1.26 -2.72
N TRP A 72 4.07 0.34 -1.84
CA TRP A 72 4.34 -1.09 -1.99
C TRP A 72 3.04 -1.88 -2.13
N ARG A 73 3.05 -2.89 -3.00
CA ARG A 73 1.92 -3.78 -3.26
C ARG A 73 2.18 -5.18 -2.71
N ARG A 74 1.17 -5.77 -2.06
CA ARG A 74 1.20 -7.16 -1.60
C ARG A 74 0.04 -7.93 -2.23
N TYR A 75 0.32 -9.10 -2.77
CA TYR A 75 -0.71 -9.99 -3.29
C TYR A 75 -1.57 -10.55 -2.15
N ARG A 76 -2.90 -10.41 -2.27
CA ARG A 76 -3.86 -10.91 -1.28
C ARG A 76 -5.20 -11.19 -1.96
N PHE A 77 -5.81 -12.35 -1.65
CA PHE A 77 -7.13 -12.78 -2.14
C PHE A 77 -7.37 -12.66 -3.66
N GLY A 78 -6.38 -13.01 -4.49
CA GLY A 78 -6.52 -12.93 -5.96
C GLY A 78 -6.40 -11.52 -6.55
N GLY A 79 -6.11 -10.52 -5.72
CA GLY A 79 -5.74 -9.16 -6.11
C GLY A 79 -4.49 -8.70 -5.36
N TYR A 80 -4.35 -7.40 -5.16
CA TYR A 80 -3.29 -6.84 -4.34
C TYR A 80 -3.82 -5.67 -3.52
N ILE A 81 -3.19 -5.44 -2.38
CA ILE A 81 -3.37 -4.24 -1.56
C ILE A 81 -2.17 -3.32 -1.78
N THR A 82 -2.43 -2.00 -1.80
CA THR A 82 -1.41 -0.97 -1.98
C THR A 82 -1.30 -0.15 -0.71
N ARG A 83 -0.06 0.07 -0.26
CA ARG A 83 0.24 0.75 0.99
C ARG A 83 1.27 1.86 0.76
N LEU A 84 1.03 3.04 1.33
CA LEU A 84 1.91 4.20 1.19
C LEU A 84 3.18 4.04 2.02
N ASP A 85 4.32 4.31 1.39
CA ASP A 85 5.64 4.29 2.02
C ASP A 85 6.03 5.67 2.57
N GLU A 86 5.63 5.96 3.80
CA GLU A 86 6.01 7.19 4.51
C GLU A 86 7.49 7.27 4.93
N HIS A 87 8.24 6.19 4.76
CA HIS A 87 9.65 6.13 5.17
C HIS A 87 10.62 6.05 3.99
N ASP A 88 10.10 6.11 2.77
CA ASP A 88 10.85 6.01 1.52
C ASP A 88 11.80 4.80 1.49
N CYS A 89 11.35 3.66 2.00
CA CYS A 89 12.15 2.46 2.17
C CYS A 89 12.83 2.01 0.86
N ASP A 90 14.05 1.51 0.98
CA ASP A 90 14.86 1.03 -0.14
C ASP A 90 14.45 -0.38 -0.57
N THR A 91 13.96 -1.19 0.37
CA THR A 91 13.54 -2.58 0.13
C THR A 91 12.18 -2.89 0.75
N ILE A 92 11.55 -3.97 0.27
CA ILE A 92 10.27 -4.42 0.82
C ILE A 92 10.41 -4.93 2.25
N GLU A 93 11.56 -5.53 2.60
CA GLU A 93 11.85 -5.98 3.96
C GLU A 93 11.92 -4.79 4.92
N GLU A 94 12.57 -3.70 4.52
CA GLU A 94 12.61 -2.46 5.31
C GLU A 94 11.21 -1.86 5.45
N PHE A 95 10.42 -1.84 4.37
CA PHE A 95 9.01 -1.44 4.41
C PHE A 95 8.20 -2.30 5.41
N HIS A 96 8.32 -3.63 5.35
CA HIS A 96 7.65 -4.51 6.31
C HIS A 96 8.11 -4.25 7.76
N GLN A 97 9.39 -3.95 8.00
CA GLN A 97 9.89 -3.66 9.34
C GLN A 97 9.42 -2.32 9.92
N LYS A 98 9.31 -1.29 9.08
CA LYS A 98 8.93 0.06 9.52
C LYS A 98 7.42 0.28 9.54
N HIS A 99 6.68 -0.47 8.73
CA HIS A 99 5.21 -0.42 8.63
C HIS A 99 4.57 -1.70 9.18
N ARG A 100 5.25 -2.38 10.12
CA ARG A 100 4.95 -3.72 10.66
C ARG A 100 3.47 -4.07 10.65
N GLU A 101 3.11 -4.97 9.74
CA GLU A 101 2.04 -5.93 9.97
C GLU A 101 2.57 -6.93 11.01
N GLU A 102 2.22 -6.81 12.30
CA GLU A 102 2.44 -7.93 13.23
C GLU A 102 1.36 -8.98 12.96
N PHE A 103 1.63 -9.92 12.06
CA PHE A 103 0.99 -11.23 12.11
C PHE A 103 2.04 -12.24 12.55
N SER A 104 1.95 -12.65 13.81
CA SER A 104 2.37 -13.99 14.21
C SER A 104 1.59 -15.01 13.38
N ASP A 105 2.30 -15.98 12.78
CA ASP A 105 1.72 -17.23 12.27
C ASP A 105 0.85 -17.93 13.35
#